data_AF-A0A937DP67-F1
#
_entry.id   AF-A0A937DP67-F1
#
_cell.length_a   1.000
_cell.length_b   1.000
_cell.length_c   1.000
_cell.angle_alpha   90.00
_cell.angle_beta   90.00
_cell.angle_gamma   90.00
#
_symmetry.space_group_name_H-M   'P 1'
#
loop_
_entity.id
_entity.type
_entity.pdbx_description
1 polymer ?
#
loop_
_entity_poly.entity_id
_entity_poly.type
_entity_poly.pdbx_seq_one_letter_code
_entity_poly.pdbx_strand_id
1 'polypeptide(L)'
;MAIFLAAVVYLATFNQRRVRALARCVQSKDRCVCPACLYDLRSIDDKLPCPECGNKTPREIAREQWRNWFTMIGFTGHHSGDSRSRQE
;
A
#
# COMPACT_ATOMS: atom_id res chain seq x y z
N MET A 1 0.35 -5.57 -35.95
CA MET A 1 -0.16 -6.46 -34.87
C MET A 1 0.92 -6.88 -33.88
N ALA A 2 2.07 -7.42 -34.31
CA ALA A 2 3.15 -7.83 -33.40
C ALA A 2 3.69 -6.70 -32.49
N ILE A 3 3.87 -5.49 -33.03
CA ILE A 3 4.31 -4.31 -32.26
C ILE A 3 3.30 -3.95 -31.15
N PHE A 4 2.01 -4.02 -31.46
CA PHE A 4 0.95 -3.74 -30.50
C PHE A 4 0.93 -4.77 -29.36
N LEU A 5 1.05 -6.06 -29.69
CA LEU A 5 1.16 -7.13 -28.69
C LEU A 5 2.41 -6.96 -27.82
N ALA A 6 3.56 -6.63 -28.43
CA ALA A 6 4.79 -6.36 -27.69
C ALA A 6 4.65 -5.16 -26.74
N ALA A 7 4.00 -4.07 -27.18
CA ALA A 7 3.73 -2.90 -26.35
C ALA A 7 2.80 -3.24 -25.18
N VAL A 8 1.74 -4.03 -25.40
CA VAL A 8 0.83 -4.48 -24.33
C VAL A 8 1.56 -5.34 -23.30
N VAL A 9 2.35 -6.32 -23.75
CA VAL A 9 3.16 -7.17 -22.86
C VAL A 9 4.20 -6.34 -22.09
N TYR A 10 4.85 -5.39 -22.76
CA TYR A 10 5.80 -4.47 -22.13
C TYR A 10 5.12 -3.62 -21.05
N LEU A 11 3.98 -3.00 -21.34
CA LEU A 11 3.21 -2.22 -20.35
C LEU A 11 2.74 -3.09 -19.18
N ALA A 12 2.26 -4.30 -19.45
CA ALA A 12 1.84 -5.23 -18.41
C ALA A 12 3.00 -5.61 -17.47
N THR A 13 4.14 -6.00 -18.03
CA THR A 13 5.33 -6.38 -17.25
C THR A 13 5.93 -5.18 -16.49
N PHE A 14 5.96 -4.00 -17.11
CA PHE A 14 6.39 -2.77 -16.46
C PHE A 14 5.48 -2.41 -15.28
N ASN A 15 4.16 -2.46 -15.48
CA ASN A 15 3.19 -2.21 -14.42
C ASN A 15 3.30 -3.25 -13.29
N GLN A 16 3.48 -4.53 -13.61
CA GLN A 16 3.71 -5.57 -12.60
C GLN A 16 4.97 -5.32 -11.78
N ARG A 17 6.08 -4.89 -12.40
CA ARG A 17 7.32 -4.55 -11.69
C ARG A 17 7.11 -3.37 -10.74
N ARG A 18 6.41 -2.32 -11.20
CA ARG A 18 6.08 -1.16 -10.36
C ARG A 18 5.18 -1.53 -9.19
N VAL A 19 4.14 -2.32 -9.42
CA VAL A 19 3.24 -2.81 -8.37
C VAL A 19 4.00 -3.64 -7.33
N ARG A 20 4.92 -4.52 -7.76
CA ARG A 20 5.76 -5.30 -6.84
C ARG A 20 6.73 -4.44 -6.04
N ALA A 21 7.38 -3.46 -6.66
CA ALA A 21 8.28 -2.54 -5.97
C ALA A 21 7.52 -1.70 -4.92
N LEU A 22 6.34 -1.20 -5.30
CA LEU A 22 5.44 -0.48 -4.40
C LEU A 22 5.03 -1.36 -3.22
N ALA A 23 4.57 -2.59 -3.50
CA ALA A 23 4.21 -3.57 -2.48
C ALA A 23 5.33 -3.79 -1.45
N ARG A 24 6.58 -3.96 -1.90
CA ARG A 24 7.72 -4.10 -0.98
C ARG A 24 7.96 -2.84 -0.14
N CYS A 25 7.88 -1.67 -0.76
CA CYS A 25 8.04 -0.39 -0.05
C CYS A 25 6.98 -0.22 1.05
N VAL A 26 5.72 -0.48 0.72
CA VAL A 26 4.59 -0.41 1.66
C VAL A 26 4.77 -1.41 2.80
N GLN A 27 5.17 -2.66 2.51
CA GLN A 27 5.45 -3.66 3.54
C GLN A 27 6.60 -3.25 4.47
N SER A 28 7.69 -2.70 3.92
CA SER A 28 8.83 -2.23 4.72
C SER A 28 8.49 -1.08 5.67
N LYS A 29 7.40 -0.35 5.40
CA LYS A 29 6.89 0.76 6.19
C LYS A 29 5.67 0.39 7.02
N ASP A 30 5.47 -0.90 7.26
CA ASP A 30 4.36 -1.45 8.07
C ASP A 30 2.98 -0.92 7.63
N ARG A 31 2.82 -0.77 6.30
CA ARG A 31 1.59 -0.32 5.64
C ARG A 31 1.11 1.06 6.07
N CYS A 32 1.98 1.87 6.67
CA CYS A 32 1.72 3.24 7.10
C CYS A 32 2.19 4.24 6.04
N VAL A 33 1.71 4.12 4.81
CA VAL A 33 1.97 5.10 3.76
C VAL A 33 0.67 5.62 3.17
N CYS A 34 0.68 6.88 2.71
CA CYS A 34 -0.48 7.48 2.09
C CYS A 34 -0.84 6.72 0.79
N PRO A 35 -2.11 6.30 0.60
CA PRO A 35 -2.53 5.60 -0.62
C PRO A 35 -2.46 6.49 -1.88
N ALA A 36 -2.49 7.81 -1.71
CA ALA A 36 -2.49 8.76 -2.82
C ALA A 36 -1.08 9.18 -3.28
N CYS A 37 -0.19 9.52 -2.34
CA CYS A 37 1.15 10.06 -2.65
C CYS A 37 2.32 9.21 -2.14
N LEU A 38 2.03 8.10 -1.43
CA LEU A 38 3.05 7.21 -0.84
C LEU A 38 3.95 7.84 0.23
N TYR A 39 3.58 9.03 0.72
CA TYR A 39 4.23 9.67 1.86
C TYR A 39 4.19 8.76 3.10
N ASP A 40 5.25 8.79 3.88
CA ASP A 40 5.39 7.97 5.09
C ASP A 40 4.55 8.58 6.23
N LEU A 41 3.50 7.88 6.64
CA LEU A 41 2.60 8.36 7.70
C LEU A 41 3.05 7.89 9.09
N ARG A 42 4.20 7.21 9.23
CA ARG A 42 4.68 6.74 10.55
C ARG A 42 5.05 7.90 11.47
N SER A 43 5.49 9.02 10.92
CA SER A 43 5.94 10.20 11.66
C SER A 43 4.83 11.21 11.98
N ILE A 44 3.60 10.97 11.51
CA ILE A 44 2.47 11.88 11.75
C ILE A 44 1.49 11.28 12.77
N ASP A 45 0.75 12.16 13.43
CA ASP A 45 -0.36 11.79 14.30
C ASP A 45 -1.49 11.14 13.48
N ASP A 46 -2.16 10.14 14.06
CA ASP A 46 -3.19 9.31 13.40
C ASP A 46 -4.35 10.13 12.82
N LYS A 47 -4.59 11.32 13.36
CA LYS A 47 -5.73 12.18 13.04
C LYS A 47 -5.41 13.28 12.02
N LEU A 48 -4.15 13.46 11.64
CA LEU A 48 -3.76 14.51 10.71
C LEU A 48 -3.89 14.05 9.26
N PRO A 49 -4.35 14.94 8.35
CA PRO A 49 -4.29 14.66 6.92
C PRO A 49 -2.83 14.51 6.48
N CYS A 50 -2.63 13.82 5.36
CA CYS A 50 -1.31 13.71 4.75
C CYS A 50 -0.73 15.10 4.46
N PRO A 51 0.48 15.44 4.94
CA PRO A 51 1.06 16.78 4.78
C PRO A 51 1.44 17.10 3.33
N GLU A 52 1.73 16.09 2.51
CA GLU A 52 2.14 16.29 1.11
C GLU A 52 0.95 16.52 0.16
N CYS A 53 -0.08 15.68 0.26
CA CYS A 53 -1.20 15.70 -0.69
C CYS A 53 -2.53 16.14 -0.08
N GLY A 54 -2.58 16.41 1.23
CA GLY A 54 -3.80 16.79 1.93
C GLY A 54 -4.83 15.68 2.08
N ASN A 55 -4.50 14.42 1.73
CA ASN A 55 -5.44 13.32 1.84
C ASN A 55 -5.89 13.15 3.30
N LYS A 56 -7.22 13.24 3.52
CA LYS A 56 -7.84 13.21 4.85
C LYS A 56 -8.02 11.80 5.40
N THR A 57 -7.62 10.77 4.65
CA THR A 57 -7.67 9.39 5.13
C THR A 57 -6.78 9.23 6.38
N PRO A 58 -7.34 8.87 7.54
CA PRO A 58 -6.56 8.60 8.74
C PRO A 58 -5.57 7.46 8.52
N ARG A 59 -4.46 7.46 9.28
CA ARG A 59 -3.39 6.45 9.15
C ARG A 59 -3.90 5.02 9.29
N GLU A 60 -4.82 4.78 10.23
CA GLU A 60 -5.43 3.46 10.44
C GLU A 60 -6.23 2.98 9.22
N ILE A 61 -7.03 3.86 8.63
CA ILE A 61 -7.80 3.56 7.42
C ILE A 61 -6.86 3.31 6.23
N ALA A 62 -5.77 4.09 6.10
CA ALA A 62 -4.76 3.85 5.07
C ALA A 62 -4.11 2.46 5.23
N ARG A 63 -3.78 2.06 6.47
CA ARG A 63 -3.24 0.73 6.78
C ARG A 63 -4.23 -0.39 6.42
N GLU A 64 -5.51 -0.20 6.69
CA GLU A 64 -6.56 -1.15 6.31
C GLU A 64 -6.73 -1.24 4.78
N GLN A 65 -6.72 -0.11 4.08
CA GLN A 65 -6.77 -0.10 2.62
C GLN A 65 -5.61 -0.88 1.99
N TRP A 66 -4.39 -0.70 2.51
CA TRP A 66 -3.25 -1.49 2.07
C TRP A 66 -3.45 -2.98 2.34
N ARG A 67 -3.94 -3.34 3.53
CA ARG A 67 -4.24 -4.73 3.89
C ARG A 67 -5.21 -5.37 2.89
N ASN A 68 -6.30 -4.68 2.57
CA ASN A 68 -7.30 -5.16 1.62
C ASN A 68 -6.74 -5.25 0.19
N TRP A 69 -5.94 -4.26 -0.22
CA TRP A 69 -5.26 -4.28 -1.52
C TRP A 69 -4.31 -5.46 -1.66
N PHE A 70 -3.49 -5.74 -0.62
CA PHE A 70 -2.58 -6.89 -0.60
C PHE A 70 -3.32 -8.23 -0.72
N THR A 71 -4.45 -8.37 -0.04
CA THR A 71 -5.33 -9.55 -0.17
C THR A 71 -5.83 -9.71 -1.60
N MET A 72 -6.29 -8.63 -2.23
CA MET A 72 -6.86 -8.65 -3.59
C MET A 72 -5.82 -9.02 -4.65
N ILE A 73 -4.56 -8.57 -4.51
CA ILE A 73 -3.49 -8.87 -5.47
C ILE A 73 -2.79 -10.23 -5.22
N GLY A 74 -3.28 -11.03 -4.27
CA GLY A 74 -2.72 -12.34 -3.95
C GLY A 74 -1.38 -12.29 -3.20
N PHE A 75 -1.04 -11.15 -2.59
CA PHE A 75 0.08 -11.05 -1.65
C PHE A 75 -0.42 -11.44 -0.25
N THR A 76 -0.57 -12.74 -0.01
CA THR A 76 -0.91 -13.28 1.32
C THR A 76 0.31 -13.23 2.24
N GLY A 77 0.67 -12.03 2.68
CA GLY A 77 1.47 -11.86 3.90
C GLY A 77 0.58 -12.18 5.10
N HIS A 78 0.56 -13.45 5.51
CA HIS A 78 -0.10 -13.94 6.71
C HIS A 78 0.46 -13.20 7.93
N HIS A 79 -0.24 -12.16 8.39
CA HIS A 79 0.02 -11.51 9.67
C HIS A 79 -0.75 -12.27 10.74
N SER A 80 -0.16 -13.37 11.21
CA SER A 80 -0.52 -13.96 12.49
C SER A 80 0.00 -13.02 13.58
N GLY A 81 -0.90 -12.37 14.31
CA GLY A 81 -0.57 -11.66 15.54
C GLY A 81 -0.80 -10.15 15.47
N ASP A 82 -1.96 -9.73 15.94
CA ASP A 82 -1.99 -8.88 17.13
C ASP A 82 -3.35 -9.02 17.83
N SER A 83 -3.43 -10.04 18.68
CA SER A 83 -4.50 -10.26 19.65
C SER A 83 -3.97 -9.90 21.04
N ARG A 84 -3.44 -8.69 21.24
CA ARG A 84 -3.14 -8.19 22.59
C ARG A 84 -4.02 -7.01 22.97
N SER A 85 -5.08 -7.38 23.71
CA SER A 85 -5.39 -6.83 25.03
C SER A 85 -5.42 -5.30 25.15
N ARG A 86 -6.63 -4.73 25.08
CA ARG A 86 -6.99 -3.53 25.84
C ARG A 86 -8.36 -3.71 26.48
N GLN A 87 -8.43 -4.65 27.42
CA GLN A 87 -9.29 -4.53 28.60
C GLN A 87 -8.35 -4.17 29.74
N GLU A 88 -8.42 -2.93 30.20
CA GLU A 88 -8.15 -2.45 31.57
C GLU A 88 -8.53 -0.97 31.64
#